data_AF-A0A087RSK3-F1
#
_entry.id   AF-A0A087RSK3-F1
#
_cell.length_a   1.000
_cell.length_b   1.000
_cell.length_c   1.000
_cell.angle_alpha   90.00
_cell.angle_beta   90.00
_cell.angle_gamma   90.00
#
_symmetry.space_group_name_H-M   'P 1'
#
loop_
_entity.id
_entity.type
_entity.pdbx_description
1 polymer ?
#
loop_
_entity_poly.entity_id
_entity_poly.type
_entity_poly.pdbx_seq_one_letter_code
_entity_poly.pdbx_strand_id
1 'polypeptide(L)' 'MDVPANAEIVLEGYVDPADIRDEGPFGDHTGYYTPVEPYPTFTLTGIM' A
#
# COMPACT_ATOMS: atom_id res chain seq x y z
N MET A 1 11.63 11.00 8.79
CA MET A 1 10.47 10.18 9.15
C MET A 1 10.98 9.18 10.16
N ASP A 2 10.31 9.07 11.30
CA ASP A 2 10.72 8.13 12.34
C ASP A 2 9.74 6.98 12.36
N VAL A 3 10.24 5.77 12.59
CA VAL A 3 9.46 4.54 12.68
C VAL A 3 9.76 3.85 14.02
N PRO A 4 8.88 2.98 14.52
CA PRO A 4 9.16 2.21 15.74
C PRO A 4 10.47 1.42 15.61
N ALA A 5 11.40 1.65 16.54
CA ALA A 5 12.72 1.03 16.51
C ALA A 5 12.70 -0.50 16.63
N ASN A 6 11.59 -1.06 17.10
CA ASN A 6 11.38 -2.49 17.31
C ASN A 6 10.30 -3.07 16.37
N ALA A 7 9.99 -2.40 15.25
CA ALA A 7 9.18 -3.00 14.20
C ALA A 7 9.88 -4.25 13.64
N GLU A 8 9.11 -5.30 13.32
CA GLU A 8 9.67 -6.51 12.72
C GLU A 8 10.09 -6.29 11.26
N ILE A 9 9.38 -5.40 10.56
CA ILE A 9 9.63 -5.04 9.16
C ILE A 9 9.29 -3.56 8.97
N VAL A 10 10.17 -2.84 8.27
CA VAL A 10 9.93 -1.48 7.77
C VAL A 10 10.09 -1.47 6.25
N LEU A 11 9.11 -0.90 5.56
CA LEU A 11 9.14 -0.67 4.12
C LEU A 11 9.24 0.84 3.86
N GLU A 12 10.34 1.27 3.25
CA GLU A 12 10.58 2.67 2.89
C GLU A 12 10.45 2.88 1.39
N GLY A 13 9.91 4.03 0.99
CA GLY A 13 9.60 4.31 -0.41
C GLY A 13 8.84 5.60 -0.59
N TYR A 14 8.23 5.75 -1.77
CA TYR A 14 7.44 6.93 -2.13
C TYR A 14 6.23 6.56 -2.99
N VAL A 15 5.29 7.49 -3.11
CA VAL A 15 4.14 7.40 -4.00
C VAL A 15 4.27 8.50 -5.06
N ASP A 16 4.22 8.12 -6.33
CA ASP A 16 4.03 9.06 -7.44
C ASP A 16 2.53 9.24 -7.69
N PRO A 17 1.95 10.44 -7.54
CA PRO A 17 0.54 10.69 -7.81
C PRO A 17 0.09 10.37 -9.24
N ALA A 18 1.03 10.24 -10.19
CA ALA A 18 0.75 9.86 -11.57
C ALA A 18 0.78 8.34 -11.82
N ASP A 19 1.40 7.55 -10.93
CA ASP A 19 1.43 6.08 -11.06
C ASP A 19 0.21 5.46 -10.37
N ILE A 20 -0.89 5.44 -11.11
CA ILE A 20 -2.18 4.87 -10.69
C ILE A 20 -2.38 3.50 -11.33
N ARG A 21 -2.82 2.52 -10.55
CA ARG A 21 -3.09 1.15 -11.00
C ARG A 21 -4.38 0.61 -10.38
N ASP A 22 -4.92 -0.43 -10.98
CA ASP A 22 -6.12 -1.11 -10.50
C ASP A 22 -5.81 -1.91 -9.22
N GLU A 23 -6.57 -1.67 -8.15
CA GLU A 23 -6.55 -2.41 -6.89
C GLU A 23 -7.83 -3.25 -6.75
N GLY A 24 -7.73 -4.39 -6.08
CA GLY A 24 -8.86 -5.29 -5.86
C GLY A 24 -9.11 -6.30 -7.00
N PRO A 25 -10.27 -6.99 -6.99
CA PRO A 25 -11.28 -6.93 -5.94
C PRO A 25 -10.72 -7.48 -4.63
N PHE A 26 -11.16 -6.93 -3.49
CA PHE A 26 -10.68 -7.32 -2.17
C PHE A 26 -11.84 -7.50 -1.19
N GLY A 27 -11.74 -8.53 -0.33
CA GLY A 27 -12.74 -8.78 0.72
C GLY A 27 -12.54 -7.80 1.86
N ASP A 28 -13.58 -7.05 2.21
CA ASP A 28 -13.49 -6.03 3.26
C ASP A 28 -14.21 -6.44 4.56
N HIS A 29 -14.17 -5.56 5.55
CA HIS A 29 -14.78 -5.77 6.87
C HIS A 29 -16.32 -5.91 6.86
N THR A 30 -16.99 -5.62 5.74
CA THR A 30 -18.45 -5.81 5.59
C THR A 30 -18.82 -7.26 5.26
N GLY A 31 -17.82 -8.09 4.93
CA GLY A 31 -18.01 -9.48 4.51
C GLY A 31 -18.31 -9.63 3.01
N TYR A 32 -18.15 -8.57 2.22
CA TYR A 32 -18.32 -8.57 0.77
C TYR A 32 -17.04 -8.15 0.05
N TYR A 33 -17.01 -8.35 -1.27
CA TYR A 33 -15.92 -7.87 -2.11
C TYR A 33 -16.17 -6.43 -2.54
N THR A 34 -15.18 -5.58 -2.34
CA THR A 34 -15.09 -4.27 -3.00
C THR A 34 -14.70 -4.52 -4.47
N PRO A 35 -15.31 -3.81 -5.44
CA PRO A 35 -14.93 -3.90 -6.85
C PRO A 35 -13.52 -3.35 -7.10
N VAL A 36 -13.01 -3.59 -8.31
CA VAL A 36 -11.73 -3.02 -8.75
C VAL A 36 -11.85 -1.50 -8.87
N GLU A 37 -10.87 -0.77 -8.35
CA GLU A 37 -10.80 0.69 -8.41
C GLU A 37 -9.35 1.19 -8.59
N PRO A 38 -9.13 2.38 -9.17
CA PRO A 38 -7.80 2.93 -9.40
C PRO A 38 -7.20 3.59 -8.14
N TYR A 39 -6.00 3.16 -7.72
CA TYR A 39 -5.26 3.71 -6.57
C TYR A 39 -3.78 4.02 -6.88
N PRO A 40 -3.13 4.93 -6.11
CA PRO A 40 -1.70 5.19 -6.26
C PRO A 40 -0.83 4.00 -5.89
N THR A 41 0.27 3.83 -6.62
CA THR A 41 1.24 2.77 -6.37
C THR A 41 2.36 3.24 -5.45
N PHE A 42 2.68 2.42 -4.45
CA PHE A 42 3.86 2.63 -3.63
C PHE A 42 5.10 2.00 -4.28
N THR A 43 6.14 2.80 -4.51
CA THR A 43 7.45 2.33 -5.00
C THR A 43 8.38 2.11 -3.81
N LEU A 44 8.75 0.84 -3.59
CA LEU A 44 9.64 0.42 -2.51
C LEU A 44 11.11 0.72 -2.85
N THR A 45 11.81 1.39 -1.95
CA THR A 45 13.23 1.72 -2.08
C THR A 45 14.10 1.16 -0.95
N GLY A 46 13.51 0.71 0.16
CA GLY A 46 14.23 0.13 1.29
C GLY A 46 13.39 -0.88 2.08
N ILE A 47 14.05 -1.90 2.63
CA ILE A 47 13.48 -2.87 3.57
C ILE A 47 14.45 -2.96 4.75
N MET A 48 13.92 -2.85 5.96
CA MET A 48 14.68 -3.01 7.21
C MET A 48 13.97 -3.95 8.18
#